data_AF-A0A833ALT2-F1
#
_entry.id   AF-A0A833ALT2-F1
#
_cell.length_a   1.000
_cell.length_b   1.000
_cell.length_c   1.000
_cell.angle_alpha   90.00
_cell.angle_beta   90.00
_cell.angle_gamma   90.00
#
_symmetry.space_group_name_H-M   'P 1'
#
loop_
_entity.id
_entity.type
_entity.pdbx_description
1 polymer ?
#
loop_
_entity_poly.entity_id
_entity_poly.type
_entity_poly.pdbx_seq_one_letter_code
_entity_poly.pdbx_strand_id
1 'polypeptide(L)'
;FEELVHAADFVVAMPEYHIVIDCITHRKPLIFTNRSDFPEEKNLVAGLYKYGNCVLLQEDDFFGGNWKEAFEFLAASPVPEDELDVEGAQFAAKKIDQLLRASQCQSSRRKVSAASPRNE
;
A
#
# COMPACT_ATOMS: atom_id res chain seq x y z
N PHE A 1 7.73 3.93 -12.69
CA PHE A 1 6.75 4.99 -12.37
C PHE A 1 7.11 5.71 -11.08
N GLU A 2 7.57 4.98 -10.07
CA GLU A 2 8.15 5.51 -8.82
C GLU A 2 9.11 6.71 -9.04
N GLU A 3 10.10 6.60 -9.93
CA GLU A 3 11.02 7.71 -10.23
C GLU A 3 10.32 8.97 -10.74
N LEU A 4 9.22 8.82 -11.48
CA LEU A 4 8.43 9.94 -11.99
C LEU A 4 7.63 10.60 -10.85
N VAL A 5 7.06 9.78 -9.95
CA VAL A 5 6.40 10.28 -8.73
C VAL A 5 7.41 11.05 -7.88
N HIS A 6 8.61 10.49 -7.68
CA HIS A 6 9.67 11.13 -6.92
C HIS A 6 10.14 12.46 -7.55
N ALA A 7 10.10 12.60 -8.87
CA ALA A 7 10.47 13.83 -9.58
C ALA A 7 9.35 14.88 -9.61
N ALA A 8 8.11 14.51 -9.29
CA ALA A 8 6.97 15.43 -9.35
C ALA A 8 6.89 16.35 -8.11
N ASP A 9 6.36 17.55 -8.33
CA ASP A 9 5.96 18.48 -7.26
C ASP A 9 4.63 18.06 -6.63
N PHE A 10 3.69 17.61 -7.48
CA PHE A 10 2.36 17.13 -7.10
C PHE A 10 1.98 15.94 -7.97
N VAL A 11 1.21 15.02 -7.40
CA VAL A 11 0.58 13.91 -8.11
C VAL A 11 -0.92 14.12 -8.12
N VAL A 12 -1.56 13.86 -9.27
CA VAL A 12 -3.03 13.85 -9.40
C VAL A 12 -3.45 12.47 -9.90
N ALA A 13 -4.18 11.70 -9.09
CA ALA A 13 -4.54 10.32 -9.41
C ALA A 13 -5.76 9.82 -8.62
N MET A 14 -6.40 8.75 -9.10
CA MET A 14 -7.32 7.97 -8.26
C MET A 14 -6.54 7.16 -7.21
N PRO A 15 -7.10 6.91 -6.01
CA PRO A 15 -6.42 6.17 -4.96
C PRO A 15 -6.32 4.68 -5.31
N GLU A 16 -5.15 4.27 -5.79
CA GLU A 16 -4.78 2.88 -6.05
C GLU A 16 -3.59 2.45 -5.18
N TYR A 17 -3.40 1.15 -4.98
CA TYR A 17 -2.35 0.63 -4.09
C TYR A 17 -0.97 1.22 -4.40
N HIS A 18 -0.51 1.15 -5.65
CA HIS A 18 0.84 1.60 -5.99
C HIS A 18 1.00 3.11 -5.83
N ILE A 19 0.00 3.91 -6.26
CA ILE A 19 0.14 5.37 -6.23
C ILE A 19 0.10 5.90 -4.79
N VAL A 20 -0.72 5.27 -3.94
CA VAL A 20 -0.77 5.60 -2.51
C VAL A 20 0.57 5.29 -1.85
N ILE A 21 1.12 4.10 -2.08
CA ILE A 21 2.42 3.73 -1.50
C ILE A 21 3.53 4.64 -2.03
N ASP A 22 3.64 4.85 -3.35
CA ASP A 22 4.67 5.68 -3.94
C ASP A 22 4.62 7.13 -3.44
N CYS A 23 3.42 7.71 -3.30
CA CYS A 23 3.28 9.08 -2.78
C CYS A 23 3.65 9.17 -1.30
N ILE A 24 3.28 8.19 -0.48
CA ILE A 24 3.63 8.15 0.95
C ILE A 24 5.16 8.02 1.11
N THR A 25 5.78 7.05 0.44
CA THR A 25 7.21 6.76 0.60
C THR A 25 8.11 7.87 0.09
N HIS A 26 7.73 8.53 -1.00
CA HIS A 26 8.47 9.67 -1.56
C HIS A 26 8.05 11.02 -0.99
N ARG A 27 7.13 11.03 -0.02
CA ARG A 27 6.56 12.23 0.62
C ARG A 27 6.02 13.22 -0.40
N LYS A 28 5.28 12.73 -1.39
CA LYS A 28 4.73 13.52 -2.49
C LYS A 28 3.27 13.91 -2.23
N PRO A 29 2.93 15.20 -2.39
CA PRO A 29 1.55 15.64 -2.27
C PRO A 29 0.66 14.98 -3.32
N LEU A 30 -0.49 14.46 -2.89
CA LEU A 30 -1.47 13.78 -3.74
C LEU A 30 -2.82 14.50 -3.73
N ILE A 31 -3.23 14.99 -4.89
CA ILE A 31 -4.63 15.35 -5.14
C ILE A 31 -5.32 14.11 -5.69
N PHE A 32 -6.38 13.65 -5.04
CA PHE A 32 -7.11 12.47 -5.50
C PHE A 32 -8.58 12.75 -5.72
N THR A 33 -9.20 11.99 -6.62
CA THR A 33 -10.66 11.92 -6.77
C THR A 33 -11.14 10.55 -6.32
N ASN A 34 -12.43 10.45 -5.98
CA ASN A 34 -13.03 9.17 -5.62
C ASN A 34 -12.95 8.18 -6.80
N ARG A 35 -12.95 6.90 -6.45
CA ARG A 35 -13.03 5.77 -7.35
C ARG A 35 -14.31 4.99 -7.05
N SER A 36 -15.26 5.10 -7.97
CA SER A 36 -16.44 4.24 -7.97
C SER A 36 -16.03 2.76 -7.99
N ASP A 37 -16.74 1.94 -7.21
CA ASP A 37 -16.64 0.47 -7.24
C ASP A 37 -15.29 -0.14 -6.81
N PHE A 38 -14.57 0.50 -5.88
CA PHE A 38 -13.34 -0.07 -5.29
C PHE A 38 -13.47 -0.32 -3.78
N PRO A 39 -13.65 -1.57 -3.32
CA PRO A 39 -13.94 -1.89 -1.92
C PRO A 39 -12.89 -1.37 -0.92
N GLU A 40 -11.62 -1.35 -1.32
CA GLU A 40 -10.51 -0.95 -0.47
C GLU A 40 -10.21 0.54 -0.49
N GLU A 41 -10.92 1.33 -1.30
CA GLU A 41 -10.73 2.79 -1.38
C GLU A 41 -10.73 3.43 0.01
N LYS A 42 -11.72 3.09 0.85
CA LYS A 42 -11.82 3.65 2.20
C LYS A 42 -10.58 3.40 3.04
N ASN A 43 -9.95 2.22 2.90
CA ASN A 43 -8.74 1.89 3.62
C ASN A 43 -7.53 2.64 3.05
N LEU A 44 -7.44 2.76 1.73
CA LEU A 44 -6.39 3.52 1.06
C LEU A 44 -6.44 5.01 1.43
N VAL A 45 -7.64 5.61 1.38
CA VAL A 45 -7.87 7.01 1.76
C VAL A 45 -7.57 7.24 3.24
N ALA A 46 -7.96 6.31 4.13
CA ALA A 46 -7.58 6.38 5.54
C ALA A 46 -6.05 6.31 5.73
N GLY A 47 -5.36 5.47 4.96
CA GLY A 47 -3.90 5.41 4.94
C GLY A 47 -3.26 6.69 4.44
N LEU A 48 -3.79 7.29 3.36
CA LEU A 48 -3.33 8.57 2.83
C LEU A 48 -3.44 9.68 3.86
N TYR A 49 -4.60 9.82 4.53
CA TYR A 49 -4.76 10.85 5.57
C TYR A 49 -3.85 10.65 6.78
N LYS A 50 -3.44 9.41 7.06
CA LYS A 50 -2.54 9.11 8.17
C LYS A 50 -1.08 9.38 7.82
N TYR A 51 -0.61 8.88 6.68
CA TYR A 51 0.82 8.82 6.34
C TYR A 51 1.24 9.80 5.23
N GLY A 52 0.30 10.42 4.51
CA GLY A 52 0.55 11.23 3.32
C GLY A 52 0.02 12.66 3.40
N ASN A 53 0.59 13.56 2.60
CA ASN A 53 0.04 14.88 2.35
C ASN A 53 -0.96 14.78 1.18
N CYS A 54 -2.27 14.80 1.45
CA CYS A 54 -3.26 14.57 0.41
C CYS A 54 -4.54 15.40 0.59
N VAL A 55 -5.26 15.59 -0.52
CA VAL A 55 -6.57 16.24 -0.52
C VAL A 55 -7.51 15.59 -1.53
N LEU A 56 -8.77 15.42 -1.16
CA LEU A 56 -9.84 15.01 -2.08
C LEU A 56 -10.27 16.20 -2.92
N LEU A 57 -10.22 16.05 -4.24
CA LEU A 57 -10.85 16.93 -5.21
C LEU A 57 -12.14 16.25 -5.72
N GLN A 58 -13.27 16.94 -5.58
CA GLN A 58 -14.55 16.41 -6.04
C GLN A 58 -14.57 16.28 -7.57
N GLU A 59 -15.32 15.32 -8.10
CA GLU A 59 -15.38 15.07 -9.55
C GLU A 59 -15.81 16.32 -10.34
N ASP A 60 -16.81 17.05 -9.85
CA ASP A 60 -17.29 18.29 -10.49
C ASP A 60 -16.17 19.34 -10.60
N ASP A 61 -15.34 19.48 -9.57
CA ASP A 61 -14.19 20.39 -9.57
C ASP A 61 -13.04 19.86 -10.45
N PHE A 62 -12.83 18.54 -10.45
CA PHE A 62 -11.85 17.89 -11.32
C PHE A 62 -12.18 18.14 -12.80
N PHE A 63 -13.40 17.85 -13.23
CA PHE A 63 -13.84 18.07 -14.61
C PHE A 63 -14.06 19.56 -14.95
N GLY A 64 -14.38 20.38 -13.95
CA GLY A 64 -14.52 21.83 -14.08
C GLY A 64 -13.18 22.58 -14.18
N GLY A 65 -12.05 21.95 -13.86
CA GLY A 65 -10.74 22.60 -13.83
C GLY A 65 -10.48 23.47 -12.60
N ASN A 66 -11.32 23.36 -11.56
CA ASN A 66 -11.23 24.12 -10.32
C ASN A 66 -10.19 23.52 -9.36
N TRP A 67 -8.92 23.47 -9.79
CA TRP A 67 -7.88 22.71 -9.07
C TRP A 67 -7.03 23.58 -8.15
N LYS A 68 -7.11 24.90 -8.32
CA LYS A 68 -6.19 25.87 -7.71
C LYS A 68 -6.18 25.75 -6.18
N GLU A 69 -7.35 25.68 -5.58
CA GLU A 69 -7.52 25.59 -4.13
C GLU A 69 -6.87 24.31 -3.57
N ALA A 70 -6.94 23.19 -4.30
CA ALA A 70 -6.30 21.94 -3.89
C ALA A 70 -4.77 22.03 -3.91
N PHE A 71 -4.18 22.66 -4.93
CA PHE A 71 -2.74 22.90 -4.98
C PHE A 71 -2.27 23.85 -3.88
N GLU A 72 -2.98 24.97 -3.68
CA GLU A 72 -2.65 25.95 -2.63
C GLU A 72 -2.75 25.32 -1.23
N PHE A 73 -3.78 24.51 -0.99
CA PHE A 73 -3.93 23.76 0.25
C PHE A 73 -2.76 22.82 0.50
N LEU A 74 -2.36 22.01 -0.49
CA LEU A 74 -1.26 21.05 -0.34
C LEU A 74 0.10 21.72 -0.19
N ALA A 75 0.33 22.85 -0.86
CA ALA A 75 1.56 23.63 -0.75
C ALA A 75 1.75 24.25 0.64
N ALA A 76 0.65 24.56 1.33
CA ALA A 76 0.65 25.10 2.68
C ALA A 76 0.61 24.02 3.78
N SER A 77 0.15 22.82 3.44
CA SER A 77 0.01 21.70 4.38
C SER A 77 1.36 21.08 4.74
N PRO A 78 1.64 20.84 6.02
CA PRO A 78 2.82 20.10 6.42
C PRO A 78 2.72 18.64 5.98
N VAL A 79 3.87 18.03 5.66
CA VAL A 79 3.93 16.59 5.42
C VAL A 79 3.78 15.86 6.77
N PRO A 80 2.91 14.85 6.88
CA PRO A 80 2.80 14.07 8.12
C PRO A 80 4.14 13.49 8.57
N GLU A 81 4.33 13.41 9.89
CA GLU A 81 5.55 12.84 10.49
C GLU A 81 5.51 11.30 10.52
N ASP A 82 4.32 10.72 10.60
CA ASP A 82 4.13 9.26 10.64
C ASP A 82 4.73 8.58 9.41
N GLU A 83 5.55 7.57 9.64
CA GLU A 83 6.18 6.78 8.58
C GLU A 83 5.50 5.43 8.39
N LEU A 84 5.44 4.98 7.14
CA LEU A 84 4.94 3.67 6.79
C LEU A 84 6.10 2.68 6.68
N ASP A 85 5.96 1.51 7.31
CA ASP A 85 6.92 0.41 7.14
C ASP A 85 6.86 -0.14 5.72
N VAL A 86 8.00 -0.13 5.02
CA VAL A 86 8.15 -0.56 3.62
C VAL A 86 8.77 -1.96 3.48
N GLU A 87 9.05 -2.65 4.59
CA GLU A 87 9.67 -3.99 4.59
C GLU A 87 8.65 -5.13 4.37
N GLY A 88 7.48 -4.81 3.81
CA GLY A 88 6.38 -5.76 3.61
C GLY A 88 6.77 -6.97 2.76
N ALA A 89 7.60 -6.77 1.72
CA ALA A 89 8.07 -7.86 0.87
C ALA A 89 9.00 -8.82 1.62
N GLN A 90 9.93 -8.28 2.41
CA GLN A 90 10.87 -9.03 3.26
C GLN A 90 10.11 -9.80 4.33
N PHE A 91 9.11 -9.16 4.95
CA PHE A 91 8.23 -9.80 5.92
C PHE A 91 7.44 -10.96 5.30
N ALA A 92 6.84 -10.75 4.12
CA ALA A 92 6.10 -11.77 3.41
C ALA A 92 7.00 -12.97 3.03
N ALA A 93 8.20 -12.71 2.49
CA ALA A 93 9.17 -13.74 2.14
C ALA A 93 9.55 -14.59 3.37
N LYS A 94 9.83 -13.94 4.51
CA LYS A 94 10.14 -14.63 5.76
C LYS A 94 8.98 -15.50 6.25
N LYS A 95 7.74 -15.01 6.13
CA LYS A 95 6.54 -15.77 6.52
C LYS A 95 6.32 -16.99 5.63
N ILE A 96 6.52 -16.84 4.32
CA ILE A 96 6.40 -17.94 3.36
C ILE A 96 7.47 -19.01 3.67
N ASP A 97 8.73 -18.64 3.88
CA ASP A 97 9.80 -19.58 4.24
C ASP A 97 9.47 -20.35 5.54
N GLN A 98 8.96 -19.65 6.56
CA GLN A 98 8.54 -20.28 7.81
C GLN A 98 7.44 -21.33 7.61
N LEU A 99 6.42 -21.01 6.80
CA LEU A 99 5.34 -21.94 6.50
C LEU A 99 5.85 -23.18 5.75
N LEU A 100 6.72 -22.99 4.76
CA LEU A 100 7.32 -24.10 4.00
C LEU A 100 8.13 -25.05 4.89
N ARG A 101 8.95 -24.51 5.80
CA ARG A 101 9.73 -25.31 6.77
C ARG A 101 8.82 -26.10 7.72
N ALA A 102 7.75 -25.47 8.20
CA ALA A 102 6.78 -26.11 9.09
C ALA A 102 6.08 -27.29 8.39
N SER A 103 5.65 -27.11 7.13
CA SER A 103 5.01 -28.17 6.34
C SER A 103 5.94 -29.35 6.05
N GLN A 104 7.23 -29.11 5.79
CA GLN A 104 8.22 -30.17 5.57
C GLN A 104 8.48 -31.00 6.82
N CYS A 105 8.55 -30.36 7.99
CA CYS A 105 8.73 -31.06 9.28
C CYS A 105 7.54 -32.00 9.58
N GLN A 106 6.32 -31.56 9.27
CA GLN A 106 5.10 -32.36 9.45
C GLN A 106 5.00 -33.53 8.47
N SER A 107 5.41 -33.33 7.20
CA SER A 107 5.47 -34.39 6.19
C SER A 107 6.48 -35.48 6.57
N SER A 108 7.65 -35.08 7.10
CA SER A 108 8.68 -36.01 7.56
C SER A 108 8.21 -36.84 8.78
N ARG A 109 7.50 -36.23 9.74
CA ARG A 109 6.89 -36.96 10.88
C ARG A 109 5.80 -37.95 10.46
N ARG A 110 4.98 -37.62 9.47
CA ARG A 110 3.95 -38.54 8.93
C ARG A 110 4.57 -39.76 8.24
N LYS A 111 5.66 -39.59 7.48
CA LYS A 111 6.36 -40.70 6.83
C LYS A 111 6.99 -41.67 7.85
N VAL A 112 7.54 -41.17 8.96
CA VAL A 112 8.12 -42.02 10.01
C VAL A 112 7.05 -42.81 10.76
N SER A 113 5.89 -42.23 11.05
CA SER A 113 4.79 -42.93 11.73
C SER A 113 4.13 -44.04 10.90
N ALA A 114 4.22 -44.00 9.57
CA ALA A 114 3.67 -45.02 8.68
C ALA A 114 4.60 -46.23 8.48
N ALA A 115 5.85 -46.14 8.94
CA ALA A 115 6.84 -47.20 8.87
C ALA A 115 7.04 -47.85 10.26
N SER A 116 6.01 -48.54 10.77
CA SER A 116 6.17 -49.48 11.89
C SER A 116 6.15 -50.91 11.34
N PRO A 117 7.04 -51.82 11.77
CA PRO A 117 7.21 -53.11 11.12
C PRO A 117 6.05 -54.05 11.41
N ARG A 118 5.58 -54.76 10.37
CA ARG A 118 4.80 -55.99 10.54
C ARG A 118 5.73 -57.02 11.18
N ASN A 119 5.52 -57.31 12.45
CA ASN A 119 6.11 -58.48 13.07
C ASN A 119 5.34 -59.73 12.59
N GLU A 120 6.14 -60.74 12.26
CA GLU A 120 5.76 -62.09 11.83
C GLU A 120 4.92 -62.85 12.86
#